data_AF-A0AAD5LD09-F1
#
_entry.id   AF-A0AAD5LD09-F1
#
_cell.length_a   1.000
_cell.length_b   1.000
_cell.length_c   1.000
_cell.angle_alpha   90.00
_cell.angle_beta   90.00
_cell.angle_gamma   90.00
#
_symmetry.space_group_name_H-M   'P 1'
#
loop_
_entity.id
_entity.type
_entity.pdbx_description
1 polymer ?
#
loop_
_entity_poly.entity_id
_entity_poly.type
_entity_poly.pdbx_seq_one_letter_code
_entity_poly.pdbx_strand_id
1 'polypeptide(L)'
;MSSLSPTNVDCVESPWTRDGTYIIECTRRAHACCRSCNATIEVNRLRVGVVFQHKNGYVCINWHHLECYPHARTIPLCNLEGYTELSPSDQQLVMQCLQPVDIAGVDAMAAGRRTRAFATMDVEMDSNAFRGSLTGNAPPGSDASREQKFLVYNQALLHAASCPDKQCVAVEGRCQKIKASIDHFVRCYGPRRKVSPIESCSSCSRIWGLLCFHAKTCPTPLGQRCVVAQCDYLRDKIARKAQADQAELQRAQSMLRTREEWTVERRMQQLEADRQQVLQMIALIREEKERQRAAMSL
;
A
#
# COMPACT_ATOMS: atom_id res chain seq x y z
N MET A 1 30.07 -44.75 13.09
CA MET A 1 28.95 -44.96 12.15
C MET A 1 28.10 -43.70 12.15
N SER A 2 28.09 -43.08 10.98
CA SER A 2 27.45 -41.87 10.47
C SER A 2 26.44 -41.11 11.33
N SER A 3 26.82 -39.88 11.68
CA SER A 3 25.92 -38.76 11.96
C SER A 3 25.24 -38.29 10.68
N LEU A 4 23.91 -38.39 10.61
CA LEU A 4 23.11 -37.78 9.54
C LEU A 4 22.55 -36.45 10.04
N SER A 5 23.09 -35.37 9.49
CA SER A 5 22.57 -34.02 9.61
C SER A 5 21.29 -33.87 8.79
N PRO A 6 20.20 -33.27 9.31
CA PRO A 6 19.07 -32.88 8.47
C PRO A 6 19.42 -31.58 7.73
N THR A 7 19.57 -31.72 6.42
CA THR A 7 19.74 -30.65 5.44
C THR A 7 18.49 -29.80 5.26
N ASN A 8 18.72 -28.51 5.05
CA ASN A 8 17.91 -27.54 4.31
C ASN A 8 16.46 -27.32 4.75
N VAL A 9 16.28 -26.26 5.53
CA VAL A 9 15.05 -25.47 5.54
C VAL A 9 14.96 -24.73 4.21
N ASP A 10 14.04 -25.15 3.34
CA ASP A 10 13.66 -24.38 2.16
C ASP A 10 13.13 -23.01 2.60
N CYS A 11 13.99 -21.99 2.52
CA CYS A 11 13.60 -20.59 2.57
C CYS A 11 12.64 -20.36 1.40
N VAL A 12 11.34 -20.27 1.69
CA VAL A 12 10.34 -19.86 0.70
C VAL A 12 10.72 -18.46 0.23
N GLU A 13 11.37 -18.38 -0.93
CA GLU A 13 11.75 -17.12 -1.55
C GLU A 13 10.53 -16.23 -1.69
N SER A 14 10.67 -14.97 -1.26
CA SER A 14 9.67 -13.94 -1.53
C SER A 14 9.29 -13.99 -3.01
N PRO A 15 8.00 -14.02 -3.35
CA PRO A 15 7.58 -14.05 -4.75
C PRO A 15 7.78 -12.68 -5.43
N TRP A 16 8.23 -11.67 -4.68
CA TRP A 16 8.60 -10.34 -5.15
C TRP A 16 10.12 -10.21 -5.21
N THR A 17 10.62 -9.87 -6.39
CA THR A 17 12.03 -9.56 -6.64
C THR A 17 12.18 -8.09 -7.00
N ARG A 18 13.20 -7.42 -6.46
CA ARG A 18 13.52 -6.04 -6.83
C ARG A 18 14.09 -6.03 -8.25
N ASP A 19 13.51 -5.23 -9.12
CA ASP A 19 13.87 -5.16 -10.55
C ASP A 19 15.14 -4.32 -10.81
N GLY A 20 15.53 -3.49 -9.84
CA GLY A 20 16.68 -2.57 -9.99
C GLY A 20 16.33 -1.27 -10.71
N THR A 21 15.10 -1.15 -11.22
CA THR A 21 14.50 0.07 -11.76
C THR A 21 14.02 0.99 -10.64
N TYR A 22 14.40 2.27 -10.73
CA TYR A 22 13.96 3.31 -9.82
C TYR A 22 13.25 4.41 -10.61
N ILE A 23 12.11 4.86 -10.09
CA ILE A 23 11.33 5.94 -10.70
C ILE A 23 11.46 7.17 -9.83
N ILE A 24 11.76 8.33 -10.41
CA ILE A 24 11.75 9.60 -9.69
C ILE A 24 10.76 10.56 -10.31
N GLU A 25 9.93 11.16 -9.47
CA GLU A 25 8.96 12.14 -9.93
C GLU A 25 8.61 13.15 -8.84
N CYS A 26 8.12 14.29 -9.30
CA CYS A 26 7.45 15.26 -8.45
C CYS A 26 5.98 14.86 -8.33
N THR A 27 5.50 14.66 -7.10
CA THR A 27 4.19 14.08 -6.84
C THR A 27 3.08 14.98 -7.39
N ARG A 28 2.40 14.53 -8.45
CA ARG A 28 1.29 15.30 -9.06
C ARG A 28 -0.01 15.21 -8.25
N ARG A 29 -0.18 14.14 -7.46
CA ARG A 29 -1.35 13.89 -6.60
C ARG A 29 -0.93 13.11 -5.34
N ALA A 30 -1.38 13.56 -4.16
CA ALA A 30 -0.99 13.01 -2.86
C ALA A 30 -1.80 11.75 -2.48
N HIS A 31 -1.59 10.65 -3.21
CA HIS A 31 -2.23 9.35 -2.92
C HIS A 31 -1.27 8.29 -2.36
N ALA A 32 0.05 8.47 -2.51
CA ALA A 32 1.04 7.49 -2.07
C ALA A 32 1.59 7.83 -0.68
N CYS A 33 1.82 6.81 0.14
CA CYS A 33 2.52 6.94 1.42
C CYS A 33 3.96 6.45 1.27
N CYS A 34 4.90 7.17 1.87
CA CYS A 34 6.30 6.80 1.89
C CYS A 34 6.50 5.53 2.73
N ARG A 35 7.08 4.48 2.16
CA ARG A 35 7.27 3.20 2.86
C ARG A 35 8.30 3.23 3.99
N SER A 36 9.19 4.23 4.01
CA SER A 36 10.17 4.40 5.10
C SER A 36 9.60 5.10 6.34
N CYS A 37 8.95 6.26 6.18
CA CYS A 37 8.42 7.04 7.30
C CYS A 37 6.91 6.93 7.48
N ASN A 38 6.22 6.18 6.61
CA ASN A 38 4.77 5.98 6.58
C ASN A 38 3.92 7.26 6.46
N ALA A 39 4.54 8.40 6.14
CA ALA A 39 3.85 9.67 5.90
C ALA A 39 3.41 9.80 4.43
N THR A 40 2.27 10.45 4.18
CA THR A 40 1.78 10.74 2.83
C THR A 40 2.75 11.66 2.10
N ILE A 41 3.05 11.33 0.84
CA ILE A 41 3.89 12.15 0.00
C ILE A 41 3.02 13.27 -0.58
N GLU A 42 3.36 14.50 -0.19
CA GLU A 42 2.62 15.71 -0.56
C GLU A 42 2.70 16.02 -2.05
N VAL A 43 1.72 16.74 -2.58
CA VAL A 43 1.75 17.26 -3.95
C VAL A 43 2.95 18.20 -4.10
N ASN A 44 3.63 18.13 -5.24
CA ASN A 44 4.86 18.84 -5.56
C ASN A 44 6.08 18.44 -4.69
N ARG A 45 6.03 17.30 -4.00
CA ARG A 45 7.19 16.75 -3.29
C ARG A 45 7.85 15.64 -4.11
N LEU A 46 9.19 15.66 -4.14
CA LEU A 46 9.99 14.62 -4.79
C LEU A 46 9.86 13.27 -4.08
N ARG A 47 9.63 12.23 -4.88
CA ARG A 47 9.57 10.85 -4.41
C ARG A 47 10.35 9.92 -5.30
N VAL A 48 10.85 8.85 -4.68
CA VAL A 48 11.50 7.74 -5.36
C VAL A 48 10.63 6.49 -5.23
N GLY A 49 10.33 5.87 -6.36
CA GLY A 49 9.63 4.60 -6.48
C GLY A 49 10.62 3.47 -6.70
N VAL A 50 10.56 2.44 -5.86
CA VAL A 50 11.34 1.21 -6.04
C VAL A 50 10.45 0.14 -6.65
N VAL A 51 10.82 -0.34 -7.83
CA VAL A 51 10.02 -1.31 -8.59
C VAL A 51 10.30 -2.74 -8.14
N PHE A 52 9.23 -3.48 -7.87
CA PHE A 52 9.24 -4.90 -7.56
C PHE A 52 8.39 -5.66 -8.58
N GLN A 53 8.94 -6.76 -9.08
CA GLN A 53 8.24 -7.68 -9.96
C GLN A 53 7.84 -8.94 -9.19
N HIS A 54 6.60 -9.37 -9.36
CA HIS A 54 6.11 -10.64 -8.85
C HIS A 54 6.40 -11.76 -9.85
N LYS A 55 6.63 -12.99 -9.36
CA LYS A 55 6.78 -14.20 -10.20
C LYS A 55 5.59 -14.47 -11.16
N ASN A 56 4.43 -13.85 -10.91
CA ASN A 56 3.21 -13.97 -11.75
C ASN A 56 3.02 -12.77 -12.71
N GLY A 57 4.02 -11.90 -12.88
CA GLY A 57 3.98 -10.75 -13.81
C GLY A 57 3.36 -9.46 -13.25
N TYR A 58 2.97 -9.43 -11.96
CA TYR A 58 2.50 -8.20 -11.32
C TYR A 58 3.67 -7.26 -10.99
N VAL A 59 3.44 -5.95 -11.12
CA VAL A 59 4.42 -4.92 -10.74
C VAL A 59 3.88 -4.14 -9.56
N CYS A 60 4.71 -3.97 -8.53
CA CYS A 60 4.42 -3.12 -7.37
C CYS A 60 5.50 -2.04 -7.26
N ILE A 61 5.10 -0.82 -6.95
CA ILE A 61 6.01 0.31 -6.74
C ILE A 61 5.92 0.73 -5.28
N ASN A 62 7.03 0.59 -4.56
CA ASN A 62 7.15 1.13 -3.22
C ASN A 62 7.63 2.57 -3.30
N TRP A 63 6.73 3.50 -2.98
CA TRP A 63 7.05 4.93 -2.96
C TRP A 63 7.74 5.32 -1.66
N HIS A 64 8.75 6.17 -1.75
CA HIS A 64 9.45 6.76 -0.62
C HIS A 64 9.61 8.27 -0.87
N HIS A 65 9.64 9.09 0.18
CA HIS A 65 10.24 10.42 0.03
C HIS A 65 11.70 10.25 -0.39
N LEU A 66 12.20 11.16 -1.23
CA LEU A 66 13.60 11.14 -1.65
C LEU A 66 14.56 11.07 -0.46
N GLU A 67 14.28 11.87 0.57
CA GLU A 67 15.06 11.97 1.82
C GLU A 67 14.94 10.72 2.72
N CYS A 68 13.85 9.96 2.58
CA CYS A 68 13.57 8.84 3.48
C CYS A 68 14.07 7.50 2.92
N TYR A 69 14.54 7.44 1.67
CA TYR A 69 15.02 6.20 1.09
C TYR A 69 16.48 5.95 1.49
N PRO A 70 16.78 4.95 2.35
CA PRO A 70 18.12 4.77 2.92
C PRO A 70 19.19 4.43 1.87
N HIS A 71 18.78 3.94 0.71
CA HIS A 71 19.66 3.56 -0.39
C HIS A 71 19.65 4.58 -1.54
N ALA A 72 19.13 5.80 -1.33
CA ALA A 72 19.06 6.83 -2.36
C ALA A 72 20.45 7.07 -3.00
N ARG A 73 21.48 7.23 -2.18
CA ARG A 73 22.87 7.45 -2.62
C ARG A 73 23.51 6.28 -3.39
N THR A 74 22.86 5.12 -3.44
CA THR A 74 23.35 3.94 -4.17
C THR A 74 22.60 3.71 -5.48
N ILE A 75 21.61 4.56 -5.81
CA ILE A 75 20.87 4.46 -7.05
C ILE A 75 21.73 5.00 -8.21
N PRO A 76 22.07 4.17 -9.21
CA PRO A 76 22.72 4.67 -10.42
C PRO A 76 21.78 5.62 -11.18
N LEU A 77 22.27 6.80 -11.58
CA LEU A 77 21.47 7.76 -12.37
C LEU A 77 20.95 7.16 -13.69
N CYS A 78 21.67 6.19 -14.28
CA CYS A 78 21.22 5.48 -15.48
C CYS A 78 19.99 4.58 -15.26
N ASN A 79 19.68 4.22 -14.02
CA ASN A 79 18.54 3.39 -13.65
C ASN A 79 17.39 4.21 -13.02
N LEU A 80 17.49 5.54 -13.12
CA LEU A 80 16.54 6.49 -12.55
C LEU A 80 15.64 7.08 -13.64
N GLU A 81 14.50 6.44 -13.86
CA GLU A 81 13.49 6.87 -14.81
C GLU A 81 12.75 8.11 -14.31
N GLY A 82 12.42 9.05 -15.19
CA GLY A 82 11.70 10.30 -14.86
C GLY A 82 12.59 11.48 -14.45
N TYR A 83 13.91 11.29 -14.33
CA TYR A 83 14.84 12.36 -13.97
C TYR A 83 14.84 13.53 -14.98
N THR A 84 14.84 13.22 -16.28
CA THR A 84 14.84 14.23 -17.36
C THR A 84 13.55 15.04 -17.43
N GLU A 85 12.45 14.54 -16.83
CA GLU A 85 11.14 15.21 -16.81
C GLU A 85 10.97 16.16 -15.61
N LEU A 86 11.92 16.15 -14.66
CA LEU A 86 11.92 17.05 -13.51
C LEU A 86 12.31 18.48 -13.89
N SER A 87 11.90 19.46 -13.07
CA SER A 87 12.38 20.83 -13.22
C SER A 87 13.90 20.92 -13.01
N PRO A 88 14.62 21.89 -13.61
CA PRO A 88 16.06 22.03 -13.41
C PRO A 88 16.47 22.17 -11.93
N SER A 89 15.62 22.81 -11.11
CA SER A 89 15.82 22.92 -9.66
C SER A 89 15.67 21.59 -8.95
N ASP A 90 14.68 20.77 -9.34
CA ASP A 90 14.47 19.44 -8.78
C ASP A 90 15.59 18.47 -9.20
N GLN A 91 16.07 18.56 -10.44
CA GLN A 91 17.22 17.79 -10.92
C GLN A 91 18.48 18.06 -10.08
N GLN A 92 18.72 19.33 -9.71
CA GLN A 92 19.82 19.70 -8.81
C GLN A 92 19.65 19.11 -7.40
N LEU A 93 18.44 19.15 -6.83
CA LEU A 93 18.15 18.54 -5.52
C LEU A 93 18.36 17.02 -5.53
N VAL A 94 17.97 16.36 -6.62
CA VAL A 94 18.19 14.94 -6.83
C VAL A 94 19.68 14.63 -6.92
N MET A 95 20.45 15.38 -7.71
CA MET A 95 21.91 15.22 -7.75
C MET A 95 22.54 15.40 -6.37
N GLN A 96 22.11 16.41 -5.60
CA GLN A 96 22.63 16.65 -4.25
C GLN A 96 22.29 15.52 -3.27
N CYS A 97 21.11 14.91 -3.39
CA CYS A 97 20.68 13.80 -2.52
C CYS A 97 21.28 12.44 -2.91
N LEU A 98 21.55 12.23 -4.21
CA LEU A 98 22.03 10.94 -4.74
C LEU A 98 23.57 10.87 -4.82
N GLN A 99 24.29 11.97 -4.65
CA GLN A 99 25.75 11.93 -4.55
C GLN A 99 26.22 11.50 -3.14
N PRO A 100 27.34 10.75 -3.03
CA PRO A 100 27.97 10.51 -1.75
C PRO A 100 28.54 11.82 -1.21
N VAL A 101 27.97 12.30 -0.10
CA VAL A 101 28.54 13.39 0.69
C VAL A 101 29.20 12.76 1.91
N ASP A 102 30.51 12.97 2.05
CA ASP A 102 31.27 12.66 3.26
C ASP A 102 30.64 13.38 4.46
N ILE A 103 30.22 12.59 5.45
CA ILE A 103 29.40 13.08 6.56
C ILE A 103 30.29 13.73 7.61
N ALA A 104 30.08 15.03 7.84
CA ALA A 104 30.40 15.66 9.11
C ALA A 104 29.34 16.72 9.47
N GLY A 105 28.38 16.31 10.31
CA GLY A 105 27.59 17.16 11.20
C GLY A 105 26.54 18.08 10.57
N VAL A 106 25.27 17.90 10.93
CA VAL A 106 24.51 18.89 11.72
C VAL A 106 23.14 18.32 12.12
N ASP A 107 22.91 18.36 13.43
CA ASP A 107 21.58 18.36 14.04
C ASP A 107 20.90 19.73 13.83
N ALA A 108 19.57 19.69 13.95
CA ALA A 108 18.67 20.76 14.38
C ALA A 108 17.80 21.48 13.34
N MET A 109 16.53 21.59 13.77
CA MET A 109 15.48 22.55 13.40
C MET A 109 14.58 22.24 12.19
N ALA A 110 13.36 21.80 12.49
CA ALA A 110 12.16 22.41 11.90
C ALA A 110 10.96 22.26 12.84
N ALA A 111 10.66 23.36 13.53
CA ALA A 111 9.45 23.55 14.31
C ALA A 111 8.20 23.66 13.41
N GLY A 112 7.14 22.98 13.84
CA GLY A 112 5.74 23.39 13.76
C GLY A 112 5.18 24.04 12.48
N ARG A 113 4.24 23.34 11.85
CA ARG A 113 2.89 23.88 11.64
C ARG A 113 1.87 22.76 11.44
N ARG A 114 0.85 22.75 12.32
CA ARG A 114 -0.29 21.82 12.27
C ARG A 114 -1.33 22.37 11.29
N THR A 115 -1.75 21.56 10.33
CA THR A 115 -3.09 21.69 9.73
C THR A 115 -3.70 20.31 9.52
N ARG A 116 -4.93 20.18 9.99
CA ARG A 116 -5.73 18.94 10.01
C ARG A 116 -6.11 18.54 8.59
N ALA A 117 -5.85 17.29 8.22
CA ALA A 117 -6.55 16.62 7.12
C ALA A 117 -7.18 15.33 7.66
N PHE A 118 -8.48 15.19 7.44
CA PHE A 118 -9.25 14.00 7.78
C PHE A 118 -8.82 12.84 6.87
N ALA A 119 -8.29 11.78 7.46
CA ALA A 119 -7.94 10.57 6.73
C ALA A 119 -9.21 9.77 6.35
N THR A 120 -9.57 9.80 5.08
CA THR A 120 -10.29 8.72 4.42
C THR A 120 -9.35 7.51 4.37
N MET A 121 -9.63 6.49 5.20
CA MET A 121 -8.87 5.23 5.16
C MET A 121 -9.69 4.21 4.37
N ASP A 122 -9.18 3.84 3.20
CA ASP A 122 -9.58 2.64 2.48
C ASP A 122 -9.27 1.42 3.33
N VAL A 123 -10.31 0.63 3.57
CA VAL A 123 -10.20 -0.64 4.29
C VAL A 123 -9.93 -1.71 3.24
N GLU A 124 -8.72 -1.76 2.71
CA GLU A 124 -8.23 -2.96 2.06
C GLU A 124 -7.84 -3.95 3.18
N MET A 125 -8.65 -5.01 3.30
CA MET A 125 -8.53 -5.97 4.37
C MET A 125 -7.48 -7.01 3.98
N ASP A 126 -6.22 -6.75 4.32
CA ASP A 126 -5.14 -7.70 4.06
C ASP A 126 -5.34 -8.95 4.93
N SER A 127 -5.58 -10.08 4.27
CA SER A 127 -6.06 -11.32 4.89
C SER A 127 -4.96 -12.07 5.68
N ASN A 128 -3.75 -11.50 5.75
CA ASN A 128 -2.55 -12.12 6.31
C ASN A 128 -2.18 -11.70 7.75
N ALA A 129 -2.99 -10.90 8.45
CA ALA A 129 -2.63 -10.30 9.74
C ALA A 129 -2.57 -11.26 10.96
N PHE A 130 -2.65 -12.59 10.80
CA PHE A 130 -2.61 -13.57 11.90
C PHE A 130 -1.53 -14.67 11.74
N ARG A 131 -0.39 -14.37 11.11
CA ARG A 131 0.83 -15.19 11.28
C ARG A 131 1.69 -14.58 12.38
N GLY A 132 1.45 -14.97 13.62
CA GLY A 132 2.30 -14.50 14.71
C GLY A 132 1.84 -14.91 16.10
N SER A 133 2.23 -16.14 16.48
CA SER A 133 2.38 -16.60 17.85
C SER A 133 1.11 -16.95 18.64
N LEU A 134 0.62 -18.18 18.47
CA LEU A 134 0.29 -19.08 19.58
C LEU A 134 0.63 -20.51 19.11
N THR A 135 1.52 -21.16 19.85
CA THR A 135 2.02 -22.52 19.63
C THR A 135 0.89 -23.54 19.48
N GLY A 136 0.91 -24.27 18.37
CA GLY A 136 0.04 -25.40 18.11
C GLY A 136 0.25 -25.86 16.67
N ASN A 137 0.96 -26.97 16.50
CA ASN A 137 1.16 -27.64 15.22
C ASN A 137 -0.21 -27.94 14.58
N ALA A 138 -0.59 -27.16 13.57
CA ALA A 138 -1.74 -27.45 12.73
C ALA A 138 -1.31 -27.43 11.26
N PRO A 139 -1.75 -28.39 10.42
CA PRO A 139 -1.38 -28.46 9.02
C PRO A 139 -1.87 -27.22 8.24
N PRO A 140 -1.39 -27.00 6.99
CA PRO A 140 -1.87 -25.89 6.16
C PRO A 140 -3.36 -26.07 5.84
N GLY A 141 -4.22 -25.38 6.59
CA GLY A 141 -5.67 -25.48 6.50
C GLY A 141 -6.26 -24.47 5.52
N SER A 142 -7.28 -24.93 4.78
CA SER A 142 -8.16 -24.17 3.89
C SER A 142 -8.74 -22.90 4.54
N ASP A 143 -9.30 -21.98 3.74
CA ASP A 143 -9.97 -20.75 4.21
C ASP A 143 -11.00 -21.03 5.33
N ALA A 144 -11.65 -22.20 5.31
CA ALA A 144 -12.55 -22.67 6.35
C ALA A 144 -11.88 -22.80 7.73
N SER A 145 -10.61 -23.25 7.79
CA SER A 145 -9.83 -23.34 9.03
C SER A 145 -9.48 -21.95 9.59
N ARG A 146 -9.25 -20.97 8.71
CA ARG A 146 -8.99 -19.57 9.11
C ARG A 146 -10.25 -18.89 9.63
N GLU A 147 -11.38 -19.07 8.95
CA GLU A 147 -12.68 -18.55 9.38
C GLU A 147 -13.11 -19.13 10.73
N GLN A 148 -12.91 -20.44 10.94
CA GLN A 148 -13.18 -21.09 12.23
C GLN A 148 -12.41 -20.45 13.39
N LYS A 149 -11.15 -20.06 13.17
CA LYS A 149 -10.36 -19.34 14.19
C LYS A 149 -11.01 -17.99 14.52
N PHE A 150 -11.42 -17.23 13.52
CA PHE A 150 -12.09 -15.94 13.75
C PHE A 150 -13.40 -16.09 14.52
N LEU A 151 -14.21 -17.12 14.25
CA LEU A 151 -15.43 -17.41 15.01
C LEU A 151 -15.12 -17.67 16.50
N VAL A 152 -14.12 -18.51 16.77
CA VAL A 152 -13.65 -18.84 18.12
C VAL A 152 -13.19 -17.59 18.88
N TYR A 153 -12.45 -16.68 18.23
CA TYR A 153 -12.04 -15.40 18.83
C TYR A 153 -13.18 -14.38 18.94
N ASN A 154 -14.14 -14.39 18.01
CA ASN A 154 -15.30 -13.50 18.04
C ASN A 154 -16.19 -13.81 19.25
N GLN A 155 -16.36 -15.09 19.60
CA GLN A 155 -17.03 -15.50 20.83
C GLN A 155 -16.30 -14.98 22.09
N ALA A 156 -14.97 -15.08 22.11
CA ALA A 156 -14.16 -14.54 23.21
C ALA A 156 -14.26 -13.01 23.30
N LEU A 157 -14.36 -12.31 22.16
CA LEU A 157 -14.55 -10.87 22.08
C LEU A 157 -15.90 -10.42 22.65
N LEU A 158 -16.99 -11.09 22.27
CA LEU A 158 -18.33 -10.86 22.82
C LEU A 158 -18.35 -11.04 24.34
N HIS A 159 -17.78 -12.14 24.82
CA HIS A 159 -17.67 -12.41 26.25
C HIS A 159 -16.83 -11.35 26.96
N ALA A 160 -15.64 -11.02 26.44
CA ALA A 160 -14.73 -10.04 27.03
C ALA A 160 -15.36 -8.64 27.14
N ALA A 161 -16.20 -8.25 26.17
CA ALA A 161 -16.88 -6.95 26.15
C ALA A 161 -17.92 -6.79 27.27
N SER A 162 -18.52 -7.88 27.74
CA SER A 162 -19.55 -7.85 28.79
C SER A 162 -19.06 -8.39 30.14
N CYS A 163 -17.86 -8.98 30.19
CA CYS A 163 -17.33 -9.62 31.38
C CYS A 163 -16.73 -8.60 32.36
N PRO A 164 -17.21 -8.49 33.62
CA PRO A 164 -16.63 -7.59 34.62
C PRO A 164 -15.37 -8.17 35.30
N ASP A 165 -15.22 -9.50 35.29
CA ASP A 165 -14.18 -10.19 36.06
C ASP A 165 -12.78 -10.02 35.43
N LYS A 166 -11.82 -9.61 36.27
CA LYS A 166 -10.42 -9.41 35.89
C LYS A 166 -9.65 -10.74 35.80
N GLN A 167 -10.08 -11.76 36.56
CA GLN A 167 -9.45 -13.09 36.59
C GLN A 167 -10.32 -14.16 35.92
N CYS A 168 -11.14 -13.76 34.94
CA CYS A 168 -12.03 -14.66 34.24
C CYS A 168 -11.26 -15.78 33.51
N VAL A 169 -11.63 -17.04 33.80
CA VAL A 169 -11.10 -18.25 33.15
C VAL A 169 -12.02 -18.79 32.04
N ALA A 170 -13.18 -18.16 31.84
CA ALA A 170 -14.11 -18.56 30.80
C ALA A 170 -13.52 -18.40 29.39
N VAL A 171 -14.08 -19.14 28.43
CA VAL A 171 -13.61 -19.17 27.03
C VAL A 171 -12.13 -19.55 26.96
N GLU A 172 -11.74 -20.61 27.66
CA GLU A 172 -10.36 -21.16 27.68
C GLU A 172 -9.30 -20.12 28.07
N GLY A 173 -9.62 -19.20 28.98
CA GLY A 173 -8.72 -18.12 29.40
C GLY A 173 -8.46 -17.05 28.33
N ARG A 174 -9.16 -17.08 27.19
CA ARG A 174 -8.98 -16.09 26.11
C ARG A 174 -9.56 -14.71 26.45
N CYS A 175 -10.51 -14.65 27.39
CA CYS A 175 -11.13 -13.42 27.87
C CYS A 175 -10.09 -12.35 28.26
N GLN A 176 -9.11 -12.71 29.11
CA GLN A 176 -8.09 -11.78 29.59
C GLN A 176 -7.19 -11.26 28.47
N LYS A 177 -6.79 -12.13 27.54
CA LYS A 177 -5.97 -11.77 26.37
C LYS A 177 -6.68 -10.76 25.47
N ILE A 178 -7.97 -10.96 25.24
CA ILE A 178 -8.79 -10.03 24.45
C ILE A 178 -8.96 -8.69 25.18
N LYS A 179 -9.27 -8.71 26.48
CA LYS A 179 -9.35 -7.48 27.29
C LYS A 179 -8.06 -6.66 27.24
N ALA A 180 -6.91 -7.30 27.40
CA ALA A 180 -5.61 -6.64 27.30
C ALA A 180 -5.36 -6.06 25.89
N SER A 181 -5.77 -6.79 24.84
CA SER A 181 -5.65 -6.32 23.46
C SER A 181 -6.54 -5.10 23.17
N ILE A 182 -7.76 -5.07 23.71
CA ILE A 182 -8.68 -3.93 23.60
C ILE A 182 -8.14 -2.73 24.38
N ASP A 183 -7.67 -2.92 25.61
CA ASP A 183 -7.10 -1.84 26.42
C ASP A 183 -5.87 -1.22 25.73
N HIS A 184 -4.97 -2.06 25.21
CA HIS A 184 -3.87 -1.60 24.38
C HIS A 184 -4.35 -0.84 23.14
N PHE A 185 -5.34 -1.36 22.41
CA PHE A 185 -5.88 -0.70 21.22
C PHE A 185 -6.41 0.70 21.52
N VAL A 186 -7.19 0.84 22.60
CA VAL A 186 -7.75 2.12 23.01
C VAL A 186 -6.65 3.11 23.42
N ARG A 187 -5.64 2.66 24.17
CA ARG A 187 -4.55 3.52 24.64
C ARG A 187 -3.52 3.85 23.57
N CYS A 188 -3.21 2.91 22.68
CA CYS A 188 -2.22 3.06 21.63
C CYS A 188 -2.83 3.70 20.38
N TYR A 189 -3.85 3.06 19.79
CA TYR A 189 -4.43 3.53 18.55
C TYR A 189 -5.37 4.73 18.75
N GLY A 190 -6.11 4.78 19.87
CA GLY A 190 -7.06 5.87 20.15
C GLY A 190 -6.49 7.29 19.94
N PRO A 191 -5.32 7.64 20.53
CA PRO A 191 -4.67 8.93 20.36
C PRO A 191 -4.10 9.16 18.95
N ARG A 192 -3.51 8.12 18.34
CA ARG A 192 -2.80 8.23 17.05
C ARG A 192 -3.67 7.96 15.82
N ARG A 193 -4.95 7.61 15.98
CA ARG A 193 -5.86 7.21 14.88
C ARG A 193 -5.97 8.23 13.73
N LYS A 194 -5.64 9.50 14.00
CA LYS A 194 -5.65 10.60 13.01
C LYS A 194 -4.30 10.83 12.34
N VAL A 195 -3.23 10.23 12.86
CA VAL A 195 -1.84 10.58 12.53
C VAL A 195 -1.07 9.37 12.01
N SER A 196 -1.44 8.15 12.41
CA SER A 196 -0.71 6.95 12.06
C SER A 196 -1.63 5.83 11.60
N PRO A 197 -1.25 5.08 10.54
CA PRO A 197 -1.93 3.86 10.14
C PRO A 197 -1.96 2.84 11.27
N ILE A 198 -3.02 2.04 11.33
CA ILE A 198 -3.21 1.03 12.39
C ILE A 198 -2.09 -0.01 12.41
N GLU A 199 -1.56 -0.33 11.23
CA GLU A 199 -0.48 -1.28 10.96
C GLU A 199 0.86 -0.91 11.62
N SER A 200 1.06 0.35 11.97
CA SER A 200 2.26 0.79 12.68
C SER A 200 2.36 0.23 14.10
N CYS A 201 1.37 -0.55 14.56
CA CYS A 201 1.47 -1.38 15.77
C CYS A 201 0.94 -2.78 15.48
N SER A 202 1.79 -3.78 15.66
CA SER A 202 1.45 -5.20 15.40
C SER A 202 0.35 -5.75 16.32
N SER A 203 0.19 -5.20 17.53
CA SER A 203 -0.90 -5.56 18.45
C SER A 203 -2.21 -4.92 18.02
N CYS A 204 -2.17 -3.66 17.57
CA CYS A 204 -3.36 -2.95 17.08
C CYS A 204 -3.88 -3.56 15.77
N SER A 205 -3.01 -3.93 14.84
CA SER A 205 -3.43 -4.56 13.57
C SER A 205 -4.12 -5.90 13.79
N ARG A 206 -3.63 -6.72 14.74
CA ARG A 206 -4.23 -8.02 15.08
C ARG A 206 -5.64 -7.89 15.65
N ILE A 207 -5.84 -7.05 16.67
CA ILE A 207 -7.18 -6.86 17.27
C ILE A 207 -8.14 -6.15 16.31
N TRP A 208 -7.63 -5.28 15.44
CA TRP A 208 -8.43 -4.62 14.41
C TRP A 208 -9.09 -5.59 13.42
N GLY A 209 -8.35 -6.60 12.96
CA GLY A 209 -8.90 -7.63 12.09
C GLY A 209 -10.09 -8.35 12.74
N LEU A 210 -9.97 -8.67 14.03
CA LEU A 210 -11.05 -9.29 14.80
C LEU A 210 -12.26 -8.36 14.98
N LEU A 211 -12.03 -7.08 15.28
CA LEU A 211 -13.10 -6.07 15.38
C LEU A 211 -13.84 -5.88 14.04
N CYS A 212 -13.12 -5.83 12.92
CA CYS A 212 -13.70 -5.77 11.59
C CYS A 212 -14.51 -7.04 11.26
N PHE A 213 -13.98 -8.21 11.58
CA PHE A 213 -14.71 -9.48 11.41
C PHE A 213 -16.00 -9.49 12.22
N HIS A 214 -15.95 -9.07 13.49
CA HIS A 214 -17.13 -8.94 14.33
C HIS A 214 -18.14 -7.97 13.71
N ALA A 215 -17.72 -6.78 13.27
CA ALA A 215 -18.61 -5.79 12.66
C ALA A 215 -19.33 -6.32 11.41
N LYS A 216 -18.63 -7.10 10.57
CA LYS A 216 -19.23 -7.74 9.37
C LYS A 216 -20.24 -8.83 9.70
N THR A 217 -19.99 -9.57 10.78
CA THR A 217 -20.80 -10.72 11.20
C THR A 217 -21.71 -10.40 12.40
N CYS A 218 -21.83 -9.12 12.75
CA CYS A 218 -22.53 -8.69 13.95
C CYS A 218 -24.03 -8.95 13.79
N PRO A 219 -24.66 -9.74 14.67
CA PRO A 219 -26.09 -10.03 14.58
C PRO A 219 -26.96 -8.87 15.08
N THR A 220 -26.38 -7.87 15.75
CA THR A 220 -27.12 -6.72 16.27
C THR A 220 -27.78 -5.96 15.10
N PRO A 221 -29.10 -5.67 15.14
CA PRO A 221 -29.77 -4.90 14.10
C PRO A 221 -29.13 -3.51 13.88
N LEU A 222 -29.33 -2.93 12.68
CA LEU A 222 -28.94 -1.54 12.43
C LEU A 222 -29.79 -0.61 13.31
N GLY A 223 -29.16 0.35 13.99
CA GLY A 223 -29.82 1.26 14.93
C GLY A 223 -29.83 0.80 16.39
N GLN A 224 -29.43 -0.44 16.68
CA GLN A 224 -29.17 -0.91 18.05
C GLN A 224 -27.67 -0.88 18.36
N ARG A 225 -27.32 -0.64 19.62
CA ARG A 225 -25.91 -0.60 20.07
C ARG A 225 -25.38 -2.00 20.35
N CYS A 226 -24.25 -2.33 19.75
CA CYS A 226 -23.54 -3.55 20.05
C CYS A 226 -22.77 -3.44 21.39
N VAL A 227 -22.63 -4.56 22.11
CA VAL A 227 -21.82 -4.63 23.34
C VAL A 227 -20.32 -4.48 23.07
N VAL A 228 -19.86 -4.81 21.85
CA VAL A 228 -18.46 -4.71 21.47
C VAL A 228 -18.12 -3.26 21.13
N ALA A 229 -17.18 -2.69 21.87
CA ALA A 229 -16.67 -1.34 21.61
C ALA A 229 -16.16 -1.21 20.16
N GLN A 230 -16.41 -0.07 19.52
CA GLN A 230 -16.08 0.23 18.11
C GLN A 230 -16.90 -0.53 17.05
N CYS A 231 -17.75 -1.50 17.41
CA CYS A 231 -18.54 -2.25 16.45
C CYS A 231 -19.50 -1.34 15.66
N ASP A 232 -20.29 -0.51 16.34
CA ASP A 232 -21.25 0.39 15.68
C ASP A 232 -20.56 1.34 14.69
N TYR A 233 -19.44 1.94 15.11
CA TYR A 233 -18.63 2.80 14.24
C TYR A 233 -18.09 2.04 13.02
N LEU A 234 -17.60 0.82 13.21
CA LEU A 234 -17.07 -0.01 12.13
C LEU A 234 -18.17 -0.44 11.16
N ARG A 235 -19.34 -0.85 11.65
CA ARG A 235 -20.50 -1.22 10.84
C ARG A 235 -20.92 -0.06 9.94
N ASP A 236 -21.06 1.14 10.49
CA ASP A 236 -21.39 2.34 9.74
C ASP A 236 -20.33 2.67 8.70
N LYS A 237 -19.05 2.52 9.05
CA LYS A 237 -17.93 2.79 8.13
C LYS A 237 -17.89 1.78 6.98
N ILE A 238 -18.11 0.50 7.27
CA ILE A 238 -18.19 -0.58 6.26
C ILE A 238 -19.37 -0.32 5.32
N ALA A 239 -20.55 0.02 5.85
CA ALA A 239 -21.73 0.32 5.05
C ALA A 239 -21.51 1.53 4.12
N ARG A 240 -20.93 2.62 4.63
CA ARG A 240 -20.60 3.80 3.80
C ARG A 240 -19.59 3.48 2.70
N LYS A 241 -18.56 2.68 2.99
CA LYS A 241 -17.61 2.25 1.97
C LYS A 241 -18.29 1.39 0.91
N ALA A 242 -19.10 0.41 1.29
CA ALA A 242 -19.83 -0.43 0.35
C ALA A 242 -20.74 0.40 -0.59
N GLN A 243 -21.41 1.43 -0.07
CA GLN A 243 -22.21 2.36 -0.89
C GLN A 243 -21.35 3.17 -1.87
N ALA A 244 -20.21 3.69 -1.40
CA ALA A 244 -19.29 4.45 -2.25
C ALA A 244 -18.69 3.58 -3.37
N ASP A 245 -18.23 2.38 -3.02
CA ASP A 245 -17.67 1.41 -3.96
C ASP A 245 -18.74 1.00 -5.00
N GLN A 246 -19.99 0.80 -4.58
CA GLN A 246 -21.12 0.51 -5.49
C GLN A 246 -21.43 1.67 -6.43
N ALA A 247 -21.42 2.92 -5.93
CA ALA A 247 -21.64 4.10 -6.76
C ALA A 247 -20.50 4.30 -7.77
N GLU A 248 -19.25 4.03 -7.38
CA GLU A 248 -18.11 4.06 -8.27
C GLU A 248 -18.21 2.99 -9.37
N LEU A 249 -18.57 1.76 -9.01
CA LEU A 249 -18.78 0.69 -9.97
C LEU A 249 -19.90 1.05 -10.97
N GLN A 250 -21.01 1.63 -10.50
CA GLN A 250 -22.09 2.10 -11.36
C GLN A 250 -21.63 3.19 -12.33
N ARG A 251 -20.81 4.16 -11.86
CA ARG A 251 -20.22 5.19 -12.73
C ARG A 251 -19.29 4.59 -13.78
N ALA A 252 -18.42 3.65 -13.39
CA ALA A 252 -17.53 2.96 -14.31
C ALA A 252 -18.32 2.17 -15.37
N GLN A 253 -19.37 1.46 -14.96
CA GLN A 253 -20.27 0.75 -15.89
C GLN A 253 -21.04 1.69 -16.81
N SER A 254 -21.46 2.87 -16.32
CA SER A 254 -22.08 3.90 -17.15
C SER A 254 -21.09 4.41 -18.20
N MET A 255 -19.86 4.74 -17.78
CA MET A 255 -18.80 5.19 -18.68
C MET A 255 -18.45 4.15 -19.75
N LEU A 256 -18.41 2.87 -19.39
CA LEU A 256 -18.20 1.78 -20.35
C LEU A 256 -19.37 1.61 -21.32
N ARG A 257 -20.61 1.85 -20.87
CA ARG A 257 -21.79 1.81 -21.74
C ARG A 257 -21.89 3.02 -22.68
N THR A 258 -21.44 4.20 -22.24
CA THR A 258 -21.45 5.42 -23.05
C THR A 258 -20.20 5.60 -23.90
N ARG A 259 -19.14 4.83 -23.63
CA ARG A 259 -17.98 4.76 -24.49
C ARG A 259 -18.44 4.05 -25.75
N GLU A 260 -18.85 4.83 -26.76
CA GLU A 260 -19.14 4.33 -28.11
C GLU A 260 -18.10 3.26 -28.44
N GLU A 261 -18.56 2.02 -28.64
CA GLU A 261 -17.70 1.02 -29.25
C GLU A 261 -17.36 1.57 -30.63
N TRP A 262 -16.11 2.02 -30.79
CA TRP A 262 -15.65 2.42 -32.11
C TRP A 262 -15.86 1.23 -33.02
N THR A 263 -16.60 1.45 -34.11
CA THR A 263 -16.75 0.44 -35.16
C THR A 263 -15.37 0.00 -35.62
N VAL A 264 -15.26 -1.25 -36.08
CA VAL A 264 -13.98 -1.81 -36.55
C VAL A 264 -13.37 -0.89 -37.61
N GLU A 265 -14.22 -0.33 -38.48
CA GLU A 265 -13.87 0.64 -39.52
C GLU A 265 -13.23 1.91 -38.94
N ARG A 266 -13.81 2.50 -37.88
CA ARG A 266 -13.26 3.71 -37.24
C ARG A 266 -11.90 3.43 -36.58
N ARG A 267 -11.72 2.25 -35.99
CA ARG A 267 -10.42 1.83 -35.41
C ARG A 267 -9.36 1.63 -36.51
N MET A 268 -9.73 1.02 -37.63
CA MET A 268 -8.83 0.82 -38.77
C MET A 268 -8.41 2.15 -39.41
N GLN A 269 -9.35 3.09 -39.60
CA GLN A 269 -9.06 4.43 -40.13
C GLN A 269 -8.08 5.20 -39.25
N GLN A 270 -8.22 5.11 -37.92
CA GLN A 270 -7.29 5.77 -37.01
C GLN A 270 -5.89 5.14 -37.06
N LEU A 271 -5.80 3.80 -37.08
CA LEU A 271 -4.52 3.11 -37.22
C LEU A 271 -3.81 3.45 -38.54
N GLU A 272 -4.56 3.60 -39.63
CA GLU A 272 -4.02 4.03 -40.93
C GLU A 272 -3.53 5.48 -40.89
N ALA A 273 -4.29 6.38 -40.26
CA ALA A 273 -3.89 7.78 -40.08
C ALA A 273 -2.61 7.89 -39.23
N ASP A 274 -2.55 7.16 -38.11
CA ASP A 274 -1.37 7.13 -37.23
C ASP A 274 -0.16 6.55 -37.98
N ARG A 275 -0.35 5.48 -38.77
CA ARG A 275 0.69 4.91 -39.64
C ARG A 275 1.20 5.93 -40.66
N GLN A 276 0.32 6.68 -41.31
CA GLN A 276 0.70 7.71 -42.27
C GLN A 276 1.50 8.83 -41.61
N GLN A 277 1.09 9.27 -40.42
CA GLN A 277 1.79 10.29 -39.64
C GLN A 277 3.21 9.85 -39.27
N VAL A 278 3.37 8.59 -38.81
CA VAL A 278 4.70 8.03 -38.51
C VAL A 278 5.59 7.98 -39.76
N LEU A 279 5.04 7.57 -40.90
CA LEU A 279 5.79 7.53 -42.17
C LEU A 279 6.25 8.93 -42.61
N GLN A 280 5.39 9.94 -42.47
CA GLN A 280 5.75 11.33 -42.74
C GLN A 280 6.88 11.81 -41.84
N MET A 281 6.80 11.50 -40.54
CA MET A 281 7.84 11.86 -39.58
C MET A 281 9.18 11.20 -39.91
N ILE A 282 9.17 9.93 -40.33
CA ILE A 282 10.38 9.22 -40.77
C ILE A 282 10.99 9.89 -42.01
N ALA A 283 10.17 10.32 -42.97
CA ALA A 283 10.64 11.01 -44.17
C ALA A 283 11.35 12.33 -43.80
N LEU A 284 10.75 13.15 -42.95
CA LEU A 284 11.35 14.40 -42.47
C LEU A 284 12.68 14.19 -41.75
N ILE A 285 12.76 13.14 -40.90
CA ILE A 285 14.01 12.80 -40.21
C ILE A 285 15.11 12.39 -41.19
N ARG A 286 14.77 11.69 -42.27
CA ARG A 286 15.74 11.29 -43.31
C ARG A 286 16.26 12.50 -44.07
N GLU A 287 15.36 13.39 -44.51
CA GLU A 287 15.73 14.62 -45.21
C GLU A 287 16.61 15.53 -44.35
N GLU A 288 16.29 15.68 -43.07
CA GLU A 288 17.10 16.46 -42.12
C GLU A 288 18.49 15.84 -41.94
N LYS A 289 18.58 14.51 -41.80
CA LYS A 289 19.87 13.81 -41.70
C LYS A 289 20.70 13.93 -42.98
N GLU A 290 20.07 13.91 -44.15
CA GLU A 290 20.75 14.12 -45.43
C GLU A 290 21.29 15.56 -45.54
N ARG A 291 20.50 16.56 -45.14
CA ARG A 291 20.94 17.96 -45.07
C ARG A 291 22.12 18.13 -44.10
N GLN A 292 22.07 17.51 -42.93
CA GLN A 292 23.16 17.54 -41.95
C GLN A 292 24.43 16.85 -42.47
N ARG A 293 24.30 15.69 -43.13
CA ARG A 293 25.44 15.00 -43.75
C ARG A 293 26.07 15.81 -44.88
N ALA A 294 25.26 16.45 -45.72
CA ALA A 294 25.75 17.34 -46.77
C ALA A 294 26.48 18.57 -46.20
N ALA A 295 25.95 19.16 -45.12
CA ALA A 295 26.57 20.28 -44.43
C ALA A 295 27.87 19.92 -43.69
N MET A 296 28.01 18.68 -43.21
CA MET A 296 29.24 18.19 -42.58
C MET A 296 30.32 17.75 -43.59
N SER A 297 30.00 17.66 -44.87
CA SER A 297 30.91 17.21 -45.93
C SER A 297 31.48 18.37 -46.77
N LEU A 298 31.19 19.62 -46.38
CA LEU A 298 31.76 20.88 -46.87
C LEU A 298 32.72 21.45 -45.81
#